data_AF-A0A8C3ZAQ3-F1
#
_entry.id   AF-A0A8C3ZAQ3-F1
#
_cell.length_a   1.000
_cell.length_b   1.000
_cell.length_c   1.000
_cell.angle_alpha   90.00
_cell.angle_beta   90.00
_cell.angle_gamma   90.00
#
_symmetry.space_group_name_H-M   'P 1'
#
loop_
_entity.id
_entity.type
_entity.pdbx_description
1 polymer ?
#
loop_
_entity_poly.entity_id
_entity_poly.type
_entity_poly.pdbx_seq_one_letter_code
_entity_poly.pdbx_strand_id
1 'polypeptide(L)'
;MALPVLWQFFELYTSAEEARKCEWRPLADMLQPLGLNSLRAKTIIRFSDEYLTKQWRYPIELHGIGKYGNDSYRIFCVEEWKQVTPDDHKLNHYHAWLWENHQRLGL
;
A
#
# COMPACT_ATOMS: atom_id res chain seq x y z
N MET A 1 13.82 -9.64 -1.25
CA MET A 1 12.89 -9.30 -0.13
C MET A 1 12.55 -7.81 -0.24
N ALA A 2 11.28 -7.40 -0.09
CA ALA A 2 10.86 -6.03 -0.38
C ALA A 2 11.10 -5.01 0.75
N LEU A 3 11.07 -5.44 2.02
CA LEU A 3 11.14 -4.53 3.18
C LEU A 3 12.40 -3.65 3.24
N PRO A 4 13.62 -4.14 2.99
CA PRO A 4 14.81 -3.28 3.02
C PRO A 4 14.75 -2.13 2.02
N VAL A 5 14.25 -2.38 0.81
CA VAL A 5 14.10 -1.36 -0.24
C VAL A 5 12.96 -0.40 0.10
N LEU A 6 11.90 -0.86 0.78
CA LEU A 6 10.82 0.00 1.26
C LEU A 6 11.34 1.06 2.24
N TRP A 7 12.25 0.69 3.16
CA TRP A 7 12.83 1.63 4.10
C TRP A 7 13.70 2.68 3.40
N GLN A 8 14.55 2.25 2.45
CA GLN A 8 15.32 3.18 1.62
C GLN A 8 14.42 4.13 0.83
N PHE A 9 13.29 3.64 0.32
CA PHE A 9 12.30 4.48 -0.35
C PHE A 9 11.73 5.56 0.59
N PHE A 10 11.33 5.20 1.82
CA PHE A 10 10.77 6.17 2.77
C PHE A 10 11.80 7.15 3.34
N GLU A 11 13.08 6.80 3.37
CA GLU A 11 14.15 7.74 3.72
C GLU A 11 14.33 8.83 2.64
N LEU A 12 14.13 8.47 1.36
CA LEU A 12 14.29 9.40 0.23
C LEU A 12 13.01 10.17 -0.11
N TYR A 13 11.86 9.53 0.05
CA TYR A 13 10.55 10.09 -0.27
C TYR A 13 9.64 9.95 0.96
N THR A 14 9.68 10.95 1.83
CA THR A 14 9.00 10.93 3.14
C THR A 14 7.51 11.24 3.07
N SER A 15 7.01 11.69 1.91
CA SER A 15 5.58 11.96 1.69
C SER A 15 5.14 11.76 0.24
N ALA A 16 3.82 11.74 0.04
CA ALA A 16 3.22 11.67 -1.30
C ALA A 16 3.53 12.92 -2.15
N GLU A 17 3.69 14.10 -1.53
CA GLU A 17 4.05 15.35 -2.19
C GLU A 17 5.43 15.27 -2.84
N GLU A 18 6.38 14.58 -2.21
CA GLU A 18 7.72 14.38 -2.76
C GLU A 18 7.73 13.22 -3.77
N ALA A 19 7.06 12.12 -3.46
CA ALA A 19 6.97 10.96 -4.35
C ALA A 19 6.29 11.28 -5.70
N ARG A 20 5.28 12.17 -5.73
CA ARG A 20 4.62 12.57 -6.99
C ARG A 20 5.49 13.45 -7.90
N LYS A 21 6.54 14.08 -7.36
CA LYS A 21 7.44 14.97 -8.10
C LYS A 21 8.72 14.27 -8.56
N CYS A 22 8.95 13.02 -8.15
CA CYS A 22 10.21 12.35 -8.43
C CYS A 22 10.27 11.81 -9.86
N GLU A 23 11.50 11.64 -10.37
CA GLU A 23 11.74 11.05 -11.68
C GLU A 23 11.67 9.52 -11.59
N TRP A 24 10.96 8.91 -12.55
CA TRP A 24 10.73 7.46 -12.50
C TRP A 24 11.99 6.63 -12.73
N ARG A 25 13.02 7.17 -13.40
CA ARG A 25 14.25 6.42 -13.71
C ARG A 25 15.10 6.14 -12.46
N PRO A 26 15.49 7.14 -11.63
CA PRO A 26 16.16 6.87 -10.36
C PRO A 26 15.37 5.95 -9.42
N LEU A 27 14.04 6.12 -9.37
CA LEU A 27 13.18 5.25 -8.57
C LEU A 27 13.17 3.81 -9.12
N ALA A 28 13.14 3.62 -10.45
CA ALA A 28 13.23 2.30 -11.06
C ALA A 28 14.59 1.63 -10.81
N ASP A 29 15.69 2.39 -10.77
CA ASP A 29 17.02 1.84 -10.43
C ASP A 29 17.05 1.34 -8.99
N MET A 30 16.50 2.09 -8.03
CA MET A 30 16.35 1.65 -6.64
C MET A 30 15.49 0.38 -6.52
N LEU A 31 14.42 0.28 -7.31
CA LEU A 31 13.49 -0.86 -7.28
C LEU A 31 14.01 -2.07 -8.09
N GLN A 32 15.15 -1.96 -8.78
CA GLN A 32 15.68 -3.01 -9.67
C GLN A 32 15.74 -4.41 -9.03
N PRO A 33 16.21 -4.57 -7.77
CA PRO A 33 16.31 -5.89 -7.14
C PRO A 33 14.97 -6.58 -6.89
N LEU A 34 13.85 -5.84 -6.98
CA LEU A 34 12.51 -6.36 -6.72
C LEU A 34 11.81 -6.87 -7.99
N GLY A 35 12.32 -6.54 -9.18
CA GLY A 35 11.67 -6.81 -10.48
C GLY A 35 10.48 -5.89 -10.76
N LEU A 36 10.01 -5.85 -12.01
CA LEU A 36 8.92 -4.94 -12.47
C LEU A 36 9.17 -3.46 -12.10
N ASN A 37 10.43 -3.09 -11.96
CA ASN A 37 10.89 -1.83 -11.37
C ASN A 37 10.38 -0.59 -12.13
N SER A 38 10.47 -0.58 -13.46
CA SER A 38 9.95 0.52 -14.29
C SER A 38 8.44 0.70 -14.17
N LEU A 39 7.69 -0.41 -14.07
CA LEU A 39 6.25 -0.38 -13.88
C LEU A 39 5.90 0.18 -12.49
N ARG A 40 6.56 -0.33 -11.44
CA ARG A 40 6.34 0.11 -10.06
C ARG A 40 6.71 1.57 -9.85
N ALA A 41 7.84 2.04 -10.39
CA ALA A 41 8.25 3.43 -10.26
C ALA A 41 7.20 4.39 -10.81
N LYS A 42 6.73 4.14 -12.04
CA LYS A 42 5.66 4.94 -12.66
C LYS A 42 4.34 4.83 -11.89
N THR A 43 4.03 3.64 -11.38
CA THR A 43 2.83 3.40 -10.57
C THR A 43 2.87 4.19 -9.27
N ILE A 44 3.99 4.19 -8.54
CA ILE A 44 4.17 4.91 -7.27
C ILE A 44 4.01 6.42 -7.47
N ILE A 45 4.64 6.98 -8.51
CA ILE A 45 4.54 8.41 -8.82
C ILE A 45 3.08 8.80 -9.10
N ARG A 46 2.40 8.06 -9.98
CA ARG A 46 1.01 8.31 -10.32
C ARG A 46 0.05 8.06 -9.15
N PHE A 47 0.27 7.00 -8.39
CA PHE A 47 -0.49 6.70 -7.17
C PHE A 47 -0.40 7.87 -6.18
N SER A 48 0.82 8.38 -5.94
CA SER A 48 1.06 9.49 -5.00
C SER A 48 0.40 10.79 -5.49
N ASP A 49 0.38 11.02 -6.80
CA ASP A 49 -0.31 12.14 -7.43
C ASP A 49 -1.83 12.04 -7.25
N GLU A 50 -2.42 10.90 -7.61
CA GLU A 50 -3.87 10.66 -7.47
C GLU A 50 -4.30 10.65 -6.00
N TYR A 51 -3.47 10.14 -5.09
CA TYR A 51 -3.74 10.13 -3.64
C TYR A 51 -4.00 11.53 -3.08
N LEU A 52 -3.28 12.54 -3.58
CA LEU A 52 -3.40 13.93 -3.11
C LEU A 52 -4.40 14.77 -3.90
N THR A 53 -4.67 14.42 -5.16
CA THR A 53 -5.42 15.29 -6.09
C THR A 53 -6.79 14.76 -6.48
N LYS A 54 -6.99 13.45 -6.45
CA LYS A 54 -8.28 12.83 -6.74
C LYS A 54 -9.15 12.89 -5.49
N GLN A 55 -10.45 13.06 -5.67
CA GLN A 55 -11.41 12.80 -4.60
C GLN A 55 -11.72 11.30 -4.60
N TRP A 56 -11.34 10.60 -3.55
CA TRP A 56 -11.52 9.15 -3.41
C TRP A 56 -12.02 8.83 -2.00
N ARG A 57 -12.76 7.73 -1.87
CA ARG A 57 -13.22 7.21 -0.58
C ARG A 57 -12.45 5.97 -0.16
N TYR A 58 -12.14 5.09 -1.11
CA TYR A 58 -11.34 3.89 -0.90
C TYR A 58 -10.15 3.86 -1.86
N PRO A 59 -8.97 3.39 -1.43
CA PRO A 59 -7.77 3.51 -2.25
C PRO A 59 -7.80 2.62 -3.50
N ILE A 60 -8.72 1.64 -3.61
CA ILE A 60 -8.94 0.92 -4.89
C ILE A 60 -9.30 1.83 -6.06
N GLU A 61 -9.79 3.04 -5.77
CA GLU A 61 -10.07 4.06 -6.78
C GLU A 61 -8.79 4.70 -7.34
N LEU A 62 -7.65 4.49 -6.70
CA LEU A 62 -6.35 5.06 -7.06
C LEU A 62 -5.54 4.10 -7.92
N HIS A 63 -4.83 4.65 -8.90
CA HIS A 63 -3.99 3.86 -9.79
C HIS A 63 -2.97 3.02 -9.01
N GLY A 64 -2.85 1.74 -9.35
CA GLY A 64 -1.90 0.81 -8.74
C GLY A 64 -2.42 0.07 -7.51
N ILE A 65 -3.58 0.43 -6.98
CA ILE A 65 -4.19 -0.26 -5.84
C ILE A 65 -5.32 -1.17 -6.32
N GLY A 66 -5.13 -2.48 -6.10
CA GLY A 66 -6.16 -3.49 -6.30
C GLY A 66 -6.80 -3.95 -4.99
N LYS A 67 -7.54 -5.06 -5.04
CA LYS A 67 -8.21 -5.66 -3.87
C LYS A 67 -7.29 -5.84 -2.66
N TYR A 68 -6.08 -6.39 -2.86
CA TYR A 68 -5.13 -6.58 -1.76
C TYR A 68 -4.79 -5.29 -1.01
N GLY A 69 -4.45 -4.21 -1.72
CA GLY A 69 -4.12 -2.93 -1.09
C GLY A 69 -5.34 -2.27 -0.45
N ASN A 70 -6.52 -2.44 -1.05
CA ASN A 70 -7.76 -1.92 -0.52
C ASN A 70 -8.23 -2.64 0.75
N ASP A 71 -8.14 -3.96 0.78
CA ASP A 71 -8.45 -4.76 1.96
C ASP A 71 -7.47 -4.45 3.10
N SER A 72 -6.18 -4.26 2.77
CA SER A 72 -5.19 -3.77 3.74
C SER A 72 -5.62 -2.44 4.35
N TYR A 73 -5.99 -1.45 3.53
CA TYR A 73 -6.47 -0.17 4.03
C TYR A 73 -7.73 -0.31 4.91
N ARG A 74 -8.70 -1.10 4.48
CA ARG A 74 -9.96 -1.31 5.21
C ARG A 74 -9.79 -2.07 6.53
N ILE A 75 -8.73 -2.85 6.69
CA ILE A 75 -8.41 -3.53 7.95
C ILE A 75 -7.57 -2.64 8.87
N PHE A 76 -6.56 -1.97 8.34
CA PHE A 76 -5.50 -1.35 9.15
C PHE A 76 -5.64 0.17 9.31
N CYS A 77 -6.27 0.86 8.35
CA CYS A 77 -6.36 2.33 8.34
C CYS A 77 -7.75 2.84 8.75
N VAL A 78 -8.77 2.00 8.63
CA VAL A 78 -10.15 2.29 9.06
C VAL A 78 -10.73 1.07 9.77
N GLU A 79 -11.72 1.25 10.64
CA GLU A 79 -12.34 0.16 11.43
C GLU A 79 -13.34 -0.69 10.63
N GLU A 80 -13.03 -1.00 9.37
CA GLU A 80 -13.93 -1.80 8.50
C GLU A 80 -13.54 -3.28 8.45
N TRP A 81 -12.61 -3.75 9.27
CA TRP A 81 -12.06 -5.11 9.22
C TRP A 81 -13.12 -6.23 9.28
N LYS A 82 -14.24 -6.02 9.99
CA LYS A 82 -15.37 -6.97 10.06
C LYS A 82 -16.12 -7.13 8.71
N GLN A 83 -15.96 -6.18 7.79
CA GLN A 83 -16.62 -6.11 6.48
C GLN A 83 -15.67 -6.49 5.31
N VAL A 84 -14.50 -7.04 5.63
CA VAL A 84 -13.47 -7.41 4.66
C VAL A 84 -13.38 -8.93 4.57
N THR A 85 -13.32 -9.44 3.33
CA THR A 85 -13.02 -10.86 3.03
C THR A 85 -11.79 -10.88 2.13
N PRO A 86 -10.58 -11.10 2.67
CA PRO A 86 -9.37 -10.99 1.89
C PRO A 86 -9.00 -12.28 1.15
N ASP A 87 -8.32 -12.13 0.01
CA ASP A 87 -7.83 -13.28 -0.77
C ASP A 87 -6.33 -13.56 -0.53
N ASP A 88 -5.59 -12.57 -0.01
CA ASP A 88 -4.16 -12.70 0.26
C ASP A 88 -3.89 -13.62 1.44
N HIS A 89 -2.90 -14.51 1.30
CA HIS A 89 -2.56 -15.49 2.32
C HIS A 89 -2.18 -14.85 3.65
N LYS A 90 -1.32 -13.82 3.66
CA LYS A 90 -0.87 -13.18 4.92
C LYS A 90 -1.97 -12.33 5.55
N LEU A 91 -2.75 -11.63 4.73
CA LEU A 91 -3.89 -10.85 5.20
C LEU A 91 -4.95 -11.77 5.83
N ASN A 92 -5.18 -12.94 5.26
CA ASN A 92 -6.04 -13.98 5.84
C ASN A 92 -5.54 -14.46 7.21
N HIS A 93 -4.25 -14.72 7.37
CA HIS A 93 -3.67 -15.10 8.69
C HIS A 93 -3.95 -14.03 9.75
N TYR A 94 -3.70 -12.76 9.43
CA TYR A 94 -3.96 -11.66 10.36
C TYR A 94 -5.46 -11.49 10.65
N HIS A 95 -6.31 -11.57 9.62
CA HIS A 95 -7.75 -11.38 9.74
C HIS A 95 -8.42 -12.49 10.56
N ALA A 96 -8.01 -13.75 10.37
CA ALA A 96 -8.45 -14.88 11.18
C ALA A 96 -8.04 -14.71 12.65
N TRP A 97 -6.78 -14.37 12.91
CA TRP A 97 -6.31 -14.06 14.27
C TRP A 97 -7.10 -12.93 14.92
N LEU A 98 -7.44 -11.88 14.15
CA LEU A 98 -8.20 -10.75 14.66
C LEU A 98 -9.61 -11.19 15.08
N TRP A 99 -10.29 -12.01 14.27
CA TRP A 99 -11.58 -12.61 14.65
C TRP A 99 -11.52 -13.47 15.92
N GLU A 100 -10.44 -14.21 16.13
CA GLU A 100 -10.28 -15.03 17.35
C GLU A 100 -10.04 -14.18 18.60
N ASN A 101 -9.48 -12.97 18.45
CA ASN A 101 -8.95 -12.19 19.58
C ASN A 101 -9.68 -10.87 19.84
N HIS A 102 -10.50 -10.36 18.91
CA HIS A 102 -11.04 -9.00 19.01
C HIS A 102 -11.80 -8.75 20.32
N GLN A 103 -12.61 -9.72 20.79
CA GLN A 103 -13.33 -9.58 22.06
C GLN A 103 -12.40 -9.44 23.26
N ARG A 104 -11.32 -10.25 23.30
CA ARG A 104 -10.30 -10.20 24.37
C ARG A 104 -9.50 -8.91 24.32
N LEU A 105 -9.31 -8.36 23.13
CA LEU A 105 -8.57 -7.11 22.90
C LEU A 105 -9.45 -5.85 23.05
N GLY A 106 -10.77 -5.99 23.20
CA GLY A 106 -11.71 -4.87 23.28
C GLY A 106 -11.97 -4.17 21.95
N LEU A 107 -11.92 -4.91 20.83
CA LEU A 107 -12.14 -4.46 19.44
C LEU A 107 -13.44 -5.02 18.83
#